data_AF-A0AAV4HFS6-F1
#
_entry.id   AF-A0AAV4HFS6-F1
#
_cell.length_a   1.000
_cell.length_b   1.000
_cell.length_c   1.000
_cell.angle_alpha   90.00
_cell.angle_beta   90.00
_cell.angle_gamma   90.00
#
_symmetry.space_group_name_H-M   'P 1'
#
loop_
_entity.id
_entity.type
_entity.pdbx_description
1 polymer ?
#
loop_
_entity_poly.entity_id
_entity_poly.type
_entity_poly.pdbx_seq_one_letter_code
_entity_poly.pdbx_strand_id
1 'polypeptide(L)' 'MLVNEVLESYKKRTTHARPVKNFNDTITVRFAIQLTQIMGLDEQDQILTLNFWDQL' A
#
# COMPACT_ATOMS: atom_id res chain seq x y z
N MET A 1 19.58 -16.10 9.77
CA MET A 1 18.84 -15.55 10.93
C MET A 1 19.00 -14.04 10.95
N LEU A 2 18.25 -13.32 10.10
CA LEU A 2 18.25 -11.84 10.05
C LEU A 2 16.81 -11.35 9.89
N VAL A 3 16.08 -11.97 8.96
CA VAL A 3 14.64 -11.76 8.75
C VAL A 3 13.86 -11.93 10.07
N ASN A 4 14.12 -13.01 10.82
CA ASN A 4 13.43 -13.26 12.08
C ASN A 4 13.70 -12.17 13.14
N GLU A 5 14.92 -11.64 13.22
CA GLU A 5 15.27 -10.60 14.19
C GLU A 5 14.57 -9.28 13.86
N VAL A 6 14.53 -8.91 12.57
CA VAL A 6 13.81 -7.74 12.08
C VAL A 6 12.31 -7.87 12.38
N LEU A 7 11.71 -9.02 12.09
CA LEU A 7 10.29 -9.28 12.36
C LEU A 7 9.95 -9.19 13.84
N GLU A 8 10.79 -9.76 14.72
CA GLU A 8 10.57 -9.70 16.17
C GLU A 8 10.72 -8.27 16.71
N SER A 9 11.67 -7.48 16.18
CA SER A 9 11.80 -6.07 16.54
C SER A 9 10.61 -5.23 16.08
N TYR A 10 10.01 -5.56 14.92
CA TYR A 10 8.83 -4.88 14.39
C TYR A 10 7.59 -5.19 15.23
N LYS A 11 7.36 -6.46 15.57
CA LYS A 11 6.25 -6.89 16.45
C LYS A 11 6.28 -6.20 17.81
N LYS A 12 7.46 -6.02 18.40
CA LYS A 12 7.63 -5.35 19.71
C LYS A 12 7.27 -3.86 19.68
N ARG A 13 7.44 -3.18 18.55
CA ARG A 13 7.18 -1.73 18.44
C ARG A 13 5.70 -1.46 18.20
N THR A 14 5.07 -2.18 17.28
CA THR A 14 3.62 -2.23 16.94
C THR A 14 3.46 -2.47 15.44
N THR A 15 2.42 -3.18 15.03
CA THR A 15 2.09 -3.44 13.60
C THR A 15 1.21 -2.35 12.98
N HIS A 16 0.61 -1.47 13.80
CA HIS A 16 -0.43 -0.53 13.35
C HIS A 16 0.00 0.94 13.39
N ALA A 17 1.12 1.28 14.03
CA ALA A 17 1.60 2.65 14.03
C ALA A 17 2.49 2.95 12.82
N ARG A 18 2.57 4.25 12.49
CA ARG A 18 3.44 4.76 11.42
C ARG A 18 4.91 4.42 11.75
N PRO A 19 5.68 3.78 10.85
CA PRO A 19 7.08 3.46 11.07
C PRO A 19 7.98 4.69 10.94
N VAL A 20 7.88 5.61 11.90
CA VAL A 20 8.72 6.80 12.02
C VAL A 20 9.58 6.73 13.27
N LYS A 21 10.76 7.36 13.23
CA LYS A 21 11.63 7.44 14.40
C LYS A 21 11.11 8.47 15.40
N ASN A 22 10.65 9.62 14.92
CA ASN A 22 10.03 10.66 15.73
C ASN A 22 8.61 10.93 15.24
N PHE A 23 7.71 11.31 16.16
CA PHE A 23 6.31 11.58 15.83
C PHE A 23 6.10 12.74 14.84
N ASN A 24 7.08 13.63 14.75
CA ASN A 24 7.07 14.79 13.85
C ASN A 24 7.59 14.47 12.43
N ASP A 25 8.15 13.28 12.23
CA ASP A 25 8.65 12.88 10.92
C ASP A 25 7.49 12.46 10.01
N THR A 26 7.59 12.78 8.72
CA THR A 26 6.63 12.37 7.69
C THR A 26 7.12 11.12 6.95
N ILE A 27 6.20 10.26 6.53
CA ILE A 27 6.49 9.14 5.63
C ILE A 27 6.07 9.53 4.22
N THR A 28 6.98 9.37 3.25
CA THR A 28 6.65 9.48 1.84
C THR A 28 6.18 8.12 1.33
N VAL A 29 4.89 8.00 1.04
CA VAL A 29 4.32 6.82 0.36
C VAL A 29 4.34 7.08 -1.14
N ARG A 30 5.05 6.23 -1.88
CA ARG A 30 5.01 6.24 -3.35
C ARG A 30 4.08 5.12 -3.77
N PHE A 31 3.11 5.44 -4.62
CA PHE A 31 2.20 4.47 -5.19
C PHE A 31 2.19 4.67 -6.71
N ALA A 32 2.14 3.58 -7.43
CA ALA A 32 1.95 3.57 -8.87
C ALA A 32 0.89 2.52 -9.21
N ILE A 33 0.02 2.89 -10.15
CA ILE A 33 -1.03 2.01 -10.65
C ILE A 33 -0.72 1.74 -12.11
N GLN A 34 -0.61 0.47 -12.45
CA GLN A 34 -0.47 0.05 -13.83
C GLN A 34 -1.80 -0.53 -14.30
N LEU A 35 -2.46 0.16 -15.23
CA LEU A 35 -3.69 -0.35 -15.83
C LEU A 35 -3.37 -1.57 -16.70
N THR A 36 -4.05 -2.67 -16.43
CA THR A 36 -3.91 -3.92 -17.19
C THR A 36 -4.99 -4.02 -18.25
N GLN A 37 -6.26 -3.83 -17.85
CA GLN A 37 -7.41 -4.01 -18.73
C GLN A 37 -8.64 -3.22 -18.23
N ILE A 38 -9.48 -2.78 -19.18
CA ILE A 38 -10.83 -2.27 -18.90
C ILE A 38 -11.80 -3.46 -18.89
N MET A 39 -12.48 -3.69 -17.76
CA MET A 39 -13.42 -4.80 -17.60
C MET A 39 -14.83 -4.45 -18.07
N GLY A 40 -15.23 -3.18 -17.97
CA GLY A 40 -16.53 -2.71 -18.43
C GLY A 40 -16.79 -1.27 -18.04
N LEU A 41 -17.71 -0.63 -18.76
CA LEU A 41 -18.19 0.72 -18.51
C LEU A 41 -19.72 0.68 -18.52
N ASP A 42 -20.32 1.08 -17.39
CA ASP A 42 -21.73 1.43 -17.33
C ASP A 42 -21.84 2.96 -17.45
N GLU A 43 -22.26 3.44 -18.61
CA GLU A 43 -22.35 4.88 -18.89
C GLU A 43 -23.57 5.53 -18.23
N GLN A 44 -24.64 4.75 -17.99
CA GLN A 44 -25.86 5.26 -17.36
C GLN A 44 -25.61 5.55 -15.87
N ASP A 45 -24.89 4.65 -15.20
CA ASP A 45 -24.55 4.78 -13.78
C ASP A 45 -23.14 5.35 -13.52
N GLN A 46 -22.39 5.66 -14.59
CA GLN A 46 -21.00 6.18 -14.55
C GLN A 46 -20.01 5.27 -13.79
N ILE A 47 -20.14 3.95 -13.96
CA ILE A 47 -19.30 2.96 -13.31
C ILE A 47 -18.25 2.43 -14.29
N LEU A 48 -16.97 2.71 -14.01
CA LEU A 48 -15.84 2.15 -14.75
C LEU A 48 -15.17 1.04 -13.94
N THR A 49 -15.20 -0.18 -14.45
CA THR A 49 -14.54 -1.34 -13.82
C THR A 49 -13.20 -1.60 -14.51
N LEU A 50 -12.11 -1.57 -13.75
CA LEU A 50 -10.74 -1.74 -14.25
C LEU A 50 -10.03 -2.87 -13.50
N ASN A 51 -9.19 -3.60 -14.21
CA ASN A 51 -8.17 -4.45 -13.60
C ASN A 51 -6.83 -3.72 -13.63
N PHE A 52 -6.20 -3.55 -12.46
CA PHE A 52 -4.91 -2.87 -12.33
C PHE A 52 -3.98 -3.64 -11.41
N TRP A 53 -2.67 -3.46 -11.62
CA TRP A 53 -1.65 -3.88 -10.67
C TRP A 53 -1.22 -2.68 -9.84
N ASP A 54 -1.24 -2.84 -8.52
CA ASP A 54 -0.55 -1.94 -7.61
C ASP A 54 0.94 -2.28 -7.59
N GLN A 55 1.78 -1.29 -7.88
CA GLN A 55 3.22 -1.35 -7.64
C GLN A 55 3.48 -0.68 -6.29
N LEU A 56 3.21 -1.40 -5.21
CA LEU A 56 3.63 -1.05 -3.85
C LEU A 56 5.08 -1.49 -3.60
#